data_AF-A0A959ZSE5-F1
#
_entry.id   AF-A0A959ZSE5-F1
#
_cell.length_a   1.000
_cell.length_b   1.000
_cell.length_c   1.000
_cell.angle_alpha   90.00
_cell.angle_beta   90.00
_cell.angle_gamma   90.00
#
_symmetry.space_group_name_H-M   'P 1'
#
loop_
_entity.id
_entity.type
_entity.pdbx_description
1 polymer ?
#
loop_
_entity_poly.entity_id
_entity_poly.type
_entity_poly.pdbx_seq_one_letter_code
_entity_poly.pdbx_strand_id
1 'polypeptide(L)'
;EREAPEDAMEEDFPDDRLKLIFTCCHPALSDEARVALTLRTVGGMATPEIARAFLVSEPTMAQRLVRAQRKIRNANIPYVVPSPDMWPERLQAVLSVIYLIFNEGYAASSGADLVRDDLCGEAVRLGEILMALLPGEPEVRGLVALMLLHGSRRPARAGPDGALITLEVQDRALWDGRLIARGRALLIGALSEGRIGRYQIQAAISAVHS
;
A
#
# COMPACT_ATOMS: atom_id res chain seq x y z
N GLU A 1 26.53 -13.43 37.12
CA GLU A 1 26.44 -14.28 35.90
C GLU A 1 25.05 -14.88 35.86
N ARG A 2 24.18 -14.70 34.87
CA ARG A 2 24.14 -13.95 33.61
C ARG A 2 22.69 -13.48 33.47
N GLU A 3 22.46 -12.19 33.24
CA GLU A 3 21.20 -11.69 32.68
C GLU A 3 20.95 -12.43 31.37
N ALA A 4 19.77 -13.04 31.24
CA ALA A 4 19.31 -13.58 29.97
C ALA A 4 19.08 -12.39 29.03
N PRO A 5 19.55 -12.44 27.77
CA PRO A 5 19.34 -11.32 26.86
C PRO A 5 17.84 -11.28 26.49
N GLU A 6 17.18 -10.17 26.84
CA GLU A 6 15.81 -9.85 26.38
C GLU A 6 15.77 -9.53 24.86
N ASP A 7 16.92 -9.55 24.18
CA ASP A 7 17.06 -9.26 22.74
C ASP A 7 16.86 -10.49 21.82
N ALA A 8 16.55 -11.67 22.35
CA ALA A 8 16.39 -12.90 21.55
C ALA A 8 15.05 -13.02 20.79
N MET A 9 14.30 -11.93 20.63
CA MET A 9 13.13 -11.84 19.74
C MET A 9 13.33 -10.88 18.55
N GLU A 10 14.58 -10.43 18.29
CA GLU A 10 14.96 -9.83 17.00
C GLU A 10 15.11 -10.87 15.87
N GLU A 11 14.34 -11.96 15.90
CA GLU A 11 14.33 -12.94 14.80
C GLU A 11 13.50 -12.41 13.61
N ASP A 12 14.24 -11.88 12.63
CA ASP A 12 14.00 -11.88 11.19
C ASP A 12 12.62 -11.42 10.68
N PHE A 13 12.43 -10.10 10.69
CA PHE A 13 11.44 -9.46 9.82
C PHE A 13 12.12 -8.84 8.60
N PRO A 14 11.81 -9.27 7.36
CA PRO A 14 12.65 -8.96 6.21
C PRO A 14 12.47 -7.55 5.62
N ASP A 15 11.61 -6.69 6.21
CA ASP A 15 11.29 -5.40 5.60
C ASP A 15 11.06 -4.24 6.60
N ASP A 16 12.03 -3.31 6.64
CA ASP A 16 11.97 -2.11 7.47
C ASP A 16 10.91 -1.09 7.02
N ARG A 17 10.50 -1.12 5.75
CA ARG A 17 9.42 -0.24 5.26
C ARG A 17 8.09 -0.69 5.82
N LEU A 18 7.81 -1.99 5.87
CA LEU A 18 6.59 -2.50 6.47
C LEU A 18 6.55 -2.24 7.98
N LYS A 19 7.68 -2.37 8.71
CA LYS A 19 7.79 -1.87 10.11
C LYS A 19 7.37 -0.40 10.20
N LEU A 20 7.88 0.44 9.30
CA LEU A 20 7.54 1.86 9.26
C LEU A 20 6.08 2.13 8.95
N ILE A 21 5.46 1.36 8.03
CA ILE A 21 4.02 1.45 7.76
C ILE A 21 3.24 1.12 9.05
N PHE A 22 3.57 0.03 9.74
CA PHE A 22 2.90 -0.35 10.98
C PHE A 22 3.05 0.70 12.10
N THR A 23 4.22 1.32 12.23
CA THR A 23 4.46 2.44 13.14
C THR A 23 3.62 3.66 12.75
N CYS A 24 3.58 4.00 11.46
CA CYS A 24 2.78 5.12 10.94
C CYS A 24 1.27 4.84 11.00
N CYS A 25 0.84 3.58 11.02
CA CYS A 25 -0.56 3.19 11.12
C CYS A 25 -1.08 3.10 12.57
N HIS A 26 -0.32 3.61 13.55
CA HIS A 26 -0.71 3.57 14.96
C HIS A 26 -2.04 4.31 15.21
N PRO A 27 -2.97 3.76 16.03
CA PRO A 27 -4.26 4.36 16.34
C PRO A 27 -4.18 5.78 16.92
N ALA A 28 -3.05 6.12 17.52
CA ALA A 28 -2.78 7.45 18.05
C ALA A 28 -2.71 8.54 16.97
N LEU A 29 -2.41 8.22 15.70
CA LEU A 29 -2.36 9.18 14.61
C LEU A 29 -3.73 9.30 13.93
N SER A 30 -4.09 10.49 13.44
CA SER A 30 -5.27 10.65 12.57
C SER A 30 -5.00 9.99 11.21
N ASP A 31 -6.05 9.52 10.54
CA ASP A 31 -5.92 8.81 9.25
C ASP A 31 -5.12 9.61 8.21
N GLU A 32 -5.39 10.91 8.09
CA GLU A 32 -4.64 11.81 7.22
C GLU A 32 -3.14 11.86 7.56
N ALA A 33 -2.79 11.84 8.85
CA ALA A 33 -1.41 11.84 9.29
C ALA A 33 -0.71 10.50 9.01
N ARG A 34 -1.43 9.37 9.17
CA ARG A 34 -0.91 8.03 8.84
C ARG A 34 -0.53 7.96 7.37
N VAL A 35 -1.44 8.39 6.49
CA VAL A 35 -1.23 8.38 5.04
C VAL A 35 -0.12 9.34 4.64
N ALA A 36 -0.16 10.60 5.07
CA ALA A 36 0.84 11.59 4.71
C ALA A 36 2.25 11.19 5.16
N LEU A 37 2.39 10.69 6.40
CA LEU A 37 3.68 10.26 6.91
C LEU A 37 4.21 9.07 6.13
N THR A 38 3.36 8.12 5.75
CA THR A 38 3.80 6.94 5.02
C THR A 38 4.17 7.24 3.56
N LEU A 39 3.43 8.11 2.88
CA LEU A 39 3.80 8.60 1.55
C LEU A 39 5.16 9.31 1.58
N ARG A 40 5.45 10.07 2.64
CA ARG A 40 6.75 10.72 2.84
C ARG A 40 7.87 9.72 3.08
N THR A 41 7.67 8.76 3.97
CA THR A 41 8.76 7.93 4.48
C THR A 41 8.97 6.64 3.71
N VAL A 42 7.89 6.04 3.18
CA VAL A 42 7.92 4.79 2.41
C VAL A 42 7.75 5.06 0.92
N GLY A 43 6.82 5.94 0.56
CA GLY A 43 6.59 6.35 -0.83
C GLY A 43 7.64 7.34 -1.38
N GLY A 44 8.55 7.84 -0.53
CA GLY A 44 9.61 8.76 -0.93
C GLY A 44 9.11 10.11 -1.46
N MET A 45 7.83 10.47 -1.26
CA MET A 45 7.24 11.67 -1.83
C MET A 45 7.76 12.95 -1.17
N ALA A 46 7.95 13.98 -1.98
CA ALA A 46 8.24 15.32 -1.53
C ALA A 46 7.02 15.94 -0.82
N THR A 47 7.24 16.74 0.23
CA THR A 47 6.15 17.45 0.93
C THR A 47 5.21 18.23 -0.02
N PRO A 48 5.68 18.92 -1.07
CA PRO A 48 4.81 19.56 -2.05
C PRO A 48 3.93 18.59 -2.86
N GLU A 49 4.42 17.37 -3.15
CA GLU A 49 3.64 16.33 -3.84
C GLU A 49 2.51 15.83 -2.94
N ILE A 50 2.84 15.53 -1.67
CA ILE A 50 1.85 15.10 -0.68
C ILE A 50 0.83 16.22 -0.42
N ALA A 51 1.25 17.49 -0.36
CA ALA A 51 0.36 18.62 -0.17
C ALA A 51 -0.68 18.73 -1.32
N ARG A 52 -0.23 18.55 -2.57
CA ARG A 52 -1.12 18.51 -3.76
C ARG A 52 -2.08 17.34 -3.72
N ALA A 53 -1.61 16.14 -3.39
CA ALA A 53 -2.46 14.95 -3.27
C ALA A 53 -3.57 15.14 -2.20
N PHE A 54 -3.28 15.90 -1.14
CA PHE A 54 -4.24 16.22 -0.07
C PHE A 54 -5.02 17.52 -0.28
N LEU A 55 -4.79 18.24 -1.39
CA LEU A 55 -5.41 19.54 -1.67
C LEU A 55 -5.24 20.56 -0.53
N VAL A 56 -4.06 20.59 0.10
CA VAL A 56 -3.69 21.55 1.14
C VAL A 56 -2.42 22.32 0.76
N SER A 57 -2.16 23.44 1.45
CA SER A 57 -0.90 24.16 1.26
C SER A 57 0.30 23.37 1.77
N GLU A 58 1.46 23.54 1.13
CA GLU A 58 2.71 22.90 1.56
C GLU A 58 3.06 23.18 3.04
N PRO A 59 2.94 24.42 3.57
CA PRO A 59 3.16 24.67 4.99
C PRO A 59 2.21 23.87 5.91
N THR A 60 0.95 23.70 5.51
CA THR A 60 -0.03 22.89 6.25
C THR A 60 0.40 21.42 6.30
N MET A 61 0.87 20.89 5.16
CA MET A 61 1.37 19.52 5.08
C MET A 61 2.65 19.32 5.90
N ALA A 62 3.60 20.25 5.82
CA ALA A 62 4.83 20.20 6.60
C ALA A 62 4.53 20.16 8.11
N GLN A 63 3.62 21.02 8.59
CA GLN A 63 3.19 21.01 9.99
C GLN A 63 2.48 19.71 10.38
N ARG A 64 1.65 19.15 9.49
CA ARG A 64 0.99 17.84 9.70
C ARG A 64 2.03 16.74 9.92
N LEU A 65 3.05 16.65 9.06
CA LEU A 65 4.12 15.66 9.15
C LEU A 65 4.91 15.80 10.47
N VAL A 66 5.30 17.02 10.84
CA VAL A 66 6.04 17.28 12.09
C VAL A 66 5.21 16.89 13.32
N ARG A 67 3.91 17.24 13.34
CA ARG A 67 3.01 16.85 14.45
C ARG A 67 2.85 15.34 14.55
N ALA A 68 2.74 14.65 13.41
CA ALA A 68 2.66 13.18 13.38
C ALA A 68 3.92 12.54 13.97
N GLN A 69 5.10 12.96 13.53
CA GLN A 69 6.39 12.48 14.05
C GLN A 69 6.56 12.77 15.55
N ARG A 70 6.14 13.95 16.01
CA ARG A 70 6.16 14.29 17.44
C ARG A 70 5.22 13.39 18.23
N LYS A 71 4.04 13.05 17.70
CA LYS A 71 3.07 12.18 18.36
C LYS A 71 3.59 10.74 18.47
N ILE A 72 4.27 10.23 17.44
CA ILE A 72 4.98 8.94 17.48
C ILE A 72 5.99 8.92 18.63
N ARG A 73 6.85 9.94 18.68
CA ARG A 73 7.88 10.07 19.71
C ARG A 73 7.30 10.18 21.11
N ASN A 74 6.31 11.04 21.31
CA ASN A 74 5.72 11.30 22.62
C ASN A 74 4.94 10.09 23.17
N ALA A 75 4.34 9.28 22.28
CA ALA A 75 3.63 8.08 22.66
C ALA A 75 4.55 6.84 22.82
N ASN A 76 5.87 7.02 22.64
CA ASN A 76 6.88 5.96 22.68
C ASN A 76 6.49 4.73 21.84
N ILE A 77 5.96 4.99 20.63
CA ILE A 77 5.47 3.92 19.76
C ILE A 77 6.66 3.11 19.26
N PRO A 78 6.71 1.79 19.51
CA PRO A 78 7.85 0.99 19.12
C PRO A 78 7.95 0.87 17.59
N TYR A 79 9.19 0.89 17.09
CA TYR A 79 9.51 0.71 15.67
C TYR A 79 9.65 -0.78 15.34
N VAL A 80 8.55 -1.50 15.49
CA VAL A 80 8.46 -2.94 15.23
C VAL A 80 7.12 -3.25 14.54
N VAL A 81 7.06 -4.38 13.84
CA VAL A 81 5.76 -4.95 13.49
C VAL A 81 5.13 -5.46 14.80
N PRO A 82 3.89 -5.06 15.14
CA PRO A 82 3.25 -5.55 16.36
C PRO A 82 3.10 -7.08 16.31
N SER A 83 2.90 -7.72 17.45
CA SER A 83 2.43 -9.10 17.48
C SER A 83 1.04 -9.23 16.83
N PRO A 84 0.68 -10.42 16.28
CA PRO A 84 -0.55 -10.59 15.50
C PRO A 84 -1.86 -10.18 16.19
N ASP A 85 -1.90 -10.26 17.53
CA ASP A 85 -3.03 -9.84 18.36
C ASP A 85 -3.30 -8.31 18.31
N MET A 86 -2.28 -7.50 18.00
CA MET A 86 -2.40 -6.05 17.84
C MET A 86 -2.71 -5.61 16.39
N TRP A 87 -2.74 -6.54 15.44
CA TRP A 87 -2.98 -6.23 14.03
C TRP A 87 -4.41 -5.82 13.68
N PRO A 88 -5.49 -6.36 14.28
CA PRO A 88 -6.86 -5.98 13.91
C PRO A 88 -7.11 -4.47 13.91
N GLU A 89 -6.51 -3.74 14.86
CA GLU A 89 -6.66 -2.29 15.00
C GLU A 89 -5.88 -1.48 13.93
N ARG A 90 -4.88 -2.09 13.28
CA ARG A 90 -3.95 -1.41 12.38
C ARG A 90 -4.03 -1.88 10.94
N LEU A 91 -4.40 -3.14 10.72
CA LEU A 91 -4.35 -3.80 9.42
C LEU A 91 -5.15 -3.03 8.37
N GLN A 92 -6.35 -2.56 8.71
CA GLN A 92 -7.16 -1.77 7.79
C GLN A 92 -6.45 -0.48 7.34
N ALA A 93 -5.72 0.18 8.25
CA ALA A 93 -4.92 1.36 7.92
C ALA A 93 -3.68 1.00 7.10
N VAL A 94 -3.00 -0.11 7.42
CA VAL A 94 -1.85 -0.63 6.66
C VAL A 94 -2.25 -0.92 5.21
N LEU A 95 -3.35 -1.65 5.02
CA LEU A 95 -3.88 -1.97 3.69
C LEU A 95 -4.29 -0.70 2.92
N SER A 96 -4.94 0.27 3.59
CA SER A 96 -5.25 1.58 2.99
C SER A 96 -4.01 2.27 2.47
N VAL A 97 -2.96 2.30 3.28
CA VAL A 97 -1.72 2.99 2.97
C VAL A 97 -0.99 2.31 1.81
N ILE A 98 -0.87 0.97 1.81
CA ILE A 98 -0.28 0.23 0.69
C ILE A 98 -1.05 0.50 -0.60
N TYR A 99 -2.38 0.47 -0.55
CA TYR A 99 -3.20 0.77 -1.72
C TYR A 99 -3.04 2.21 -2.23
N LEU A 100 -2.88 3.18 -1.32
CA LEU A 100 -2.65 4.57 -1.69
C LEU A 100 -1.29 4.78 -2.34
N ILE A 101 -0.24 4.11 -1.86
CA ILE A 101 1.08 4.10 -2.53
C ILE A 101 0.93 3.53 -3.94
N PHE A 102 0.21 2.43 -4.10
CA PHE A 102 -0.06 1.85 -5.41
C PHE A 102 -0.80 2.84 -6.33
N ASN A 103 -1.87 3.47 -5.84
CA ASN A 103 -2.67 4.42 -6.63
C ASN A 103 -1.88 5.65 -7.05
N GLU A 104 -1.03 6.18 -6.17
CA GLU A 104 -0.15 7.29 -6.51
C GLU A 104 0.85 6.88 -7.59
N GLY A 105 1.43 5.68 -7.51
CA GLY A 105 2.26 5.15 -8.58
C GLY A 105 1.49 4.96 -9.89
N TYR A 106 0.25 4.48 -9.78
CA TYR A 106 -0.57 4.09 -10.92
C TYR A 106 -1.12 5.31 -11.66
N ALA A 107 -1.50 6.38 -10.98
CA ALA A 107 -2.01 7.60 -11.58
C ALA A 107 -1.22 8.80 -11.04
N ALA A 108 0.08 8.86 -11.38
CA ALA A 108 1.01 9.83 -10.82
C ALA A 108 0.42 11.23 -10.89
N SER A 109 0.11 11.80 -9.71
CA SER A 109 -0.50 13.12 -9.58
C SER A 109 0.52 14.24 -9.83
N SER A 110 1.80 13.89 -9.96
CA SER A 110 2.91 14.78 -10.26
C SER A 110 4.15 14.06 -10.78
N GLY A 111 4.96 14.76 -11.58
CA GLY A 111 6.15 14.23 -12.24
C GLY A 111 6.06 14.36 -13.75
N ALA A 112 7.18 14.17 -14.47
CA ALA A 112 7.18 14.06 -15.93
C ALA A 112 6.58 12.72 -16.40
N ASP A 113 6.64 11.71 -15.54
CA ASP A 113 6.11 10.37 -15.79
C ASP A 113 4.69 10.25 -15.22
N LEU A 114 3.72 9.94 -16.08
CA LEU A 114 2.31 9.74 -15.71
C LEU A 114 2.06 8.44 -14.93
N VAL A 115 3.07 7.58 -14.84
CA VAL A 115 3.07 6.33 -14.08
C VAL A 115 4.45 6.17 -13.43
N ARG A 116 4.48 5.99 -12.11
CA ARG A 116 5.70 5.67 -11.35
C ARG A 116 5.74 4.17 -11.06
N ASP A 117 6.29 3.44 -12.02
CA ASP A 117 6.32 1.97 -11.99
C ASP A 117 7.06 1.39 -10.78
N ASP A 118 8.06 2.11 -10.27
CA ASP A 118 8.78 1.80 -9.04
C ASP A 118 7.85 1.77 -7.83
N LEU A 119 6.97 2.76 -7.69
CA LEU A 119 5.99 2.82 -6.60
C LEU A 119 4.91 1.75 -6.69
N CYS A 120 4.39 1.48 -7.89
CA CYS A 120 3.45 0.38 -8.10
C CYS A 120 4.08 -0.97 -7.74
N GLY A 121 5.28 -1.24 -8.24
CA GLY A 121 6.01 -2.47 -7.95
C GLY A 121 6.29 -2.64 -6.46
N GLU A 122 6.69 -1.56 -5.80
CA GLU A 122 6.95 -1.57 -4.37
C GLU A 122 5.70 -1.83 -3.53
N ALA A 123 4.57 -1.22 -3.86
CA ALA A 123 3.31 -1.47 -3.16
C ALA A 123 2.87 -2.93 -3.29
N VAL A 124 3.04 -3.53 -4.48
CA VAL A 124 2.79 -4.96 -4.70
C VAL A 124 3.73 -5.81 -3.86
N ARG A 125 5.03 -5.51 -3.84
CA ARG A 125 6.04 -6.22 -3.02
C ARG A 125 5.67 -6.18 -1.53
N LEU A 126 5.30 -5.02 -1.00
CA LEU A 126 4.87 -4.85 0.39
C LEU A 126 3.59 -5.65 0.70
N GLY A 127 2.62 -5.66 -0.22
CA GLY A 127 1.42 -6.48 -0.10
C GLY A 127 1.72 -7.98 -0.09
N GLU A 128 2.67 -8.45 -0.91
CA GLU A 128 3.09 -9.85 -0.96
C GLU A 128 3.82 -10.28 0.32
N ILE A 129 4.68 -9.42 0.88
CA ILE A 129 5.32 -9.65 2.18
C ILE A 129 4.25 -9.73 3.27
N LEU A 130 3.30 -8.79 3.28
CA LEU A 130 2.19 -8.82 4.24
C LEU A 130 1.35 -10.10 4.10
N MET A 131 1.11 -10.56 2.87
CA MET A 131 0.37 -11.82 2.61
C MET A 131 1.12 -13.04 3.13
N ALA A 132 2.45 -13.07 3.05
CA ALA A 132 3.27 -14.15 3.59
C ALA A 132 3.26 -14.18 5.13
N LEU A 133 3.21 -13.00 5.76
CA LEU A 133 3.11 -12.84 7.22
C LEU A 133 1.71 -13.17 7.75
N LEU A 134 0.69 -12.92 6.92
CA LEU A 134 -0.72 -13.11 7.22
C LEU A 134 -1.36 -14.09 6.24
N PRO A 135 -0.89 -15.35 6.18
CA PRO A 135 -1.42 -16.31 5.24
C PRO A 135 -2.91 -16.56 5.48
N GLY A 136 -3.39 -16.42 6.71
CA GLY A 136 -4.81 -16.57 7.05
C GLY A 136 -5.68 -15.34 6.80
N GLU A 137 -5.17 -14.23 6.26
CA GLU A 137 -5.97 -13.00 6.11
C GLU A 137 -6.42 -12.76 4.66
N PRO A 138 -7.68 -13.09 4.30
CA PRO A 138 -8.16 -12.99 2.93
C PRO A 138 -8.18 -11.56 2.40
N GLU A 139 -8.31 -10.56 3.27
CA GLU A 139 -8.35 -9.17 2.82
C GLU A 139 -6.99 -8.67 2.30
N VAL A 140 -5.88 -9.20 2.83
CA VAL A 140 -4.53 -8.93 2.31
C VAL A 140 -4.40 -9.52 0.89
N ARG A 141 -4.86 -10.76 0.69
CA ARG A 141 -4.90 -11.41 -0.64
C ARG A 141 -5.76 -10.62 -1.62
N GLY A 142 -6.91 -10.12 -1.16
CA GLY A 142 -7.81 -9.25 -1.94
C GLY A 142 -7.14 -7.97 -2.40
N LEU A 143 -6.36 -7.31 -1.53
CA LEU A 143 -5.59 -6.11 -1.90
C LEU A 143 -4.51 -6.42 -2.94
N VAL A 144 -3.73 -7.48 -2.75
CA VAL A 144 -2.70 -7.87 -3.73
C VAL A 144 -3.35 -8.20 -5.08
N ALA A 145 -4.46 -8.95 -5.07
CA ALA A 145 -5.22 -9.24 -6.28
C ALA A 145 -5.67 -7.97 -7.01
N LEU A 146 -6.24 -7.00 -6.29
CA LEU A 146 -6.65 -5.71 -6.86
C LEU A 146 -5.49 -4.98 -7.55
N MET A 147 -4.36 -4.86 -6.86
CA MET A 147 -3.18 -4.16 -7.39
C MET A 147 -2.60 -4.86 -8.63
N LEU A 148 -2.58 -6.20 -8.65
CA LEU A 148 -2.15 -6.95 -9.84
C LEU A 148 -3.10 -6.76 -11.03
N LEU A 149 -4.41 -6.77 -10.78
CA LEU A 149 -5.43 -6.58 -11.82
C LEU A 149 -5.38 -5.17 -12.41
N HIS A 150 -5.24 -4.14 -11.57
CA HIS A 150 -4.99 -2.77 -12.04
C HIS A 150 -3.65 -2.69 -12.79
N GLY A 151 -2.59 -3.25 -12.20
CA GLY A 151 -1.24 -3.24 -12.75
C GLY A 151 -1.12 -3.91 -14.12
N SER A 152 -1.99 -4.89 -14.41
CA SER A 152 -2.02 -5.59 -15.70
C SER A 152 -2.31 -4.69 -16.90
N ARG A 153 -3.00 -3.56 -16.68
CA ARG A 153 -3.41 -2.64 -17.74
C ARG A 153 -2.37 -1.59 -18.07
N ARG A 154 -1.34 -1.41 -17.24
CA ARG A 154 -0.35 -0.34 -17.37
C ARG A 154 0.22 -0.17 -18.78
N PRO A 155 0.60 -1.24 -19.52
CA PRO A 155 1.15 -1.08 -20.87
C PRO A 155 0.17 -0.45 -21.87
N ALA A 156 -1.13 -0.48 -21.61
CA ALA A 156 -2.18 0.05 -22.48
C ALA A 156 -2.69 1.44 -22.06
N ARG A 157 -2.16 2.04 -20.98
CA ARG A 157 -2.72 3.26 -20.37
C ARG A 157 -2.21 4.57 -20.94
N ALA A 158 -1.07 4.56 -21.63
CA ALA A 158 -0.49 5.75 -22.23
C ALA A 158 -0.30 5.51 -23.73
N GLY A 159 -0.67 6.51 -24.53
CA GLY A 159 -0.39 6.54 -25.95
C GLY A 159 1.09 6.83 -26.24
N PRO A 160 1.51 6.77 -27.53
CA PRO A 160 2.88 7.10 -27.94
C PRO A 160 3.30 8.53 -27.59
N ASP A 161 2.34 9.43 -27.42
CA ASP A 161 2.49 10.83 -26.99
C ASP A 161 2.43 11.01 -25.46
N GLY A 162 2.30 9.92 -24.71
CA GLY A 162 2.11 9.92 -23.27
C GLY A 162 0.67 10.22 -22.84
N ALA A 163 -0.27 10.49 -23.75
CA ALA A 163 -1.65 10.81 -23.35
C ALA A 163 -2.35 9.62 -22.69
N LEU A 164 -3.14 9.87 -21.65
CA LEU A 164 -3.92 8.82 -20.99
C LEU A 164 -4.99 8.27 -21.94
N ILE A 165 -5.02 6.94 -22.06
CA ILE A 165 -6.00 6.20 -22.85
C ILE A 165 -7.11 5.73 -21.91
N THR A 166 -8.35 6.12 -22.21
CA THR A 166 -9.53 5.70 -21.44
C THR A 166 -9.80 4.21 -21.62
N LEU A 167 -10.37 3.56 -20.59
CA LEU A 167 -10.45 2.10 -20.51
C LEU A 167 -11.12 1.45 -21.73
N GLU A 168 -12.13 2.09 -22.29
CA GLU A 168 -12.92 1.65 -23.43
C GLU A 168 -12.15 1.58 -24.75
N VAL A 169 -11.05 2.34 -24.88
CA VAL A 169 -10.20 2.38 -26.08
C VAL A 169 -8.81 1.75 -25.85
N GLN A 170 -8.54 1.21 -24.66
CA GLN A 170 -7.29 0.49 -24.41
C GLN A 170 -7.20 -0.80 -25.24
N ASP A 171 -6.04 -1.01 -25.86
CA ASP A 171 -5.76 -2.30 -26.50
C ASP A 171 -5.54 -3.38 -25.44
N ARG A 172 -6.52 -4.28 -25.33
CA ARG A 172 -6.49 -5.39 -24.37
C ARG A 172 -5.44 -6.44 -24.71
N ALA A 173 -4.92 -6.48 -25.93
CA ALA A 173 -3.82 -7.37 -26.30
C ALA A 173 -2.51 -6.97 -25.57
N LEU A 174 -2.41 -5.72 -25.12
CA LEU A 174 -1.27 -5.22 -24.35
C LEU A 174 -1.38 -5.51 -22.85
N TRP A 175 -2.50 -6.07 -22.38
CA TRP A 175 -2.67 -6.36 -20.95
C TRP A 175 -1.81 -7.56 -20.53
N ASP A 176 -1.21 -7.46 -19.34
CA ASP A 176 -0.38 -8.53 -18.80
C ASP A 176 -1.25 -9.69 -18.29
N GLY A 177 -1.41 -10.71 -19.14
CA GLY A 177 -2.16 -11.93 -18.82
C GLY A 177 -1.61 -12.71 -17.62
N ARG A 178 -0.32 -12.60 -17.29
CA ARG A 178 0.26 -13.26 -16.11
C ARG A 178 -0.22 -12.59 -14.82
N LEU A 179 -0.24 -11.25 -14.80
CA LEU A 179 -0.78 -10.49 -13.67
C LEU A 179 -2.28 -10.74 -13.48
N ILE A 180 -3.05 -10.81 -14.58
CA ILE A 180 -4.48 -11.15 -14.53
C ILE A 180 -4.69 -12.54 -13.94
N ALA A 181 -3.97 -13.56 -14.44
CA ALA A 181 -4.09 -14.92 -13.96
C ALA A 181 -3.74 -15.04 -12.47
N ARG A 182 -2.62 -14.41 -12.03
CA ARG A 182 -2.21 -14.39 -10.63
C ARG A 182 -3.23 -13.67 -9.74
N GLY A 183 -3.70 -12.50 -10.17
CA GLY A 183 -4.70 -11.72 -9.43
C GLY A 183 -6.01 -12.47 -9.25
N ARG A 184 -6.51 -13.13 -10.31
CA ARG A 184 -7.71 -13.98 -10.23
C ARG A 184 -7.52 -15.16 -9.28
N ALA A 185 -6.38 -15.86 -9.34
CA ALA A 185 -6.11 -16.99 -8.45
C ALA A 185 -6.11 -16.57 -6.97
N LEU A 186 -5.44 -15.45 -6.64
CA LEU A 186 -5.44 -14.90 -5.29
C LEU A 186 -6.85 -14.50 -4.82
N LEU A 187 -7.63 -13.86 -5.70
CA LEU A 187 -9.00 -13.47 -5.38
C LEU A 187 -9.90 -14.67 -5.11
N ILE A 188 -9.84 -15.71 -5.94
CA ILE A 188 -10.63 -16.94 -5.75
C ILE A 188 -10.28 -17.58 -4.40
N GLY A 189 -8.98 -17.67 -4.08
CA GLY A 189 -8.53 -18.18 -2.77
C GLY A 189 -9.03 -17.33 -1.60
N ALA A 190 -9.03 -16.00 -1.72
CA ALA A 190 -9.54 -15.09 -0.70
C ALA A 190 -11.05 -15.25 -0.48
N LEU A 191 -11.85 -15.29 -1.56
CA LEU A 191 -13.31 -15.40 -1.49
C LEU A 191 -13.76 -16.74 -0.90
N SER A 192 -12.97 -17.80 -1.11
CA SER A 192 -13.27 -19.15 -0.60
C SER A 192 -13.21 -19.24 0.94
N GLU A 193 -12.58 -18.26 1.60
CA GLU A 193 -12.49 -18.17 3.08
C GLU A 193 -13.77 -17.64 3.73
N GLY A 194 -14.75 -17.16 2.94
CA GLY A 194 -16.05 -16.69 3.42
C GLY A 194 -16.05 -15.39 4.22
N ARG A 195 -14.89 -14.75 4.43
CA ARG A 195 -14.73 -13.45 5.11
C ARG A 195 -14.49 -12.33 4.08
N ILE A 196 -15.57 -11.83 3.50
CA ILE A 196 -15.54 -10.81 2.44
C ILE A 196 -15.17 -9.44 3.02
N GLY A 197 -14.21 -8.75 2.41
CA GLY A 197 -13.87 -7.36 2.71
C GLY A 197 -13.79 -6.46 1.47
N ARG A 198 -13.45 -5.19 1.71
CA ARG A 198 -13.53 -4.10 0.71
C ARG A 198 -12.67 -4.35 -0.53
N TYR A 199 -11.44 -4.83 -0.35
CA TYR A 199 -10.50 -5.04 -1.45
C TYR A 199 -10.83 -6.28 -2.25
N GLN A 200 -11.38 -7.32 -1.62
CA GLN A 200 -11.90 -8.48 -2.34
C GLN A 200 -13.03 -8.07 -3.28
N ILE A 201 -13.95 -7.20 -2.85
CA ILE A 201 -15.04 -6.69 -3.69
C ILE A 201 -14.49 -5.86 -4.85
N GLN A 202 -13.58 -4.92 -4.58
CA GLN A 202 -12.96 -4.10 -5.62
C GLN A 202 -12.15 -4.95 -6.61
N ALA A 203 -11.43 -5.96 -6.13
CA ALA A 203 -10.70 -6.92 -6.96
C ALA A 203 -11.66 -7.75 -7.83
N ALA A 204 -12.80 -8.18 -7.29
CA ALA A 204 -13.81 -8.91 -8.05
C ALA A 204 -14.40 -8.09 -9.20
N ILE A 205 -14.75 -6.82 -8.93
CA ILE A 205 -15.17 -5.89 -9.99
C ILE A 205 -14.06 -5.78 -11.04
N SER A 206 -12.83 -5.50 -10.61
CA SER A 206 -11.69 -5.36 -11.52
C SER A 206 -11.48 -6.63 -12.36
N ALA A 207 -11.60 -7.82 -11.77
CA ALA A 207 -11.41 -9.10 -12.43
C ALA A 207 -12.43 -9.39 -13.53
N VAL A 208 -13.69 -8.95 -13.37
CA VAL A 208 -14.73 -9.06 -14.40
C VAL A 208 -14.42 -8.17 -15.61
N HIS A 209 -13.73 -7.05 -15.39
CA HIS A 209 -13.31 -6.13 -16.44
C HIS A 209 -11.88 -6.37 -16.94
N SER A 210 -11.22 -7.45 -16.50
CA SER A 210 -9.85 -7.83 -16.87
C SER A 210 -9.80 -8.91 -17.95
#